data_AF-A0A510INF9-F1
#
_entry.id   AF-A0A510INF9-F1
#
_cell.length_a   1.000
_cell.length_b   1.000
_cell.length_c   1.000
_cell.angle_alpha   90.00
_cell.angle_beta   90.00
_cell.angle_gamma   90.00
#
_symmetry.space_group_name_H-M   'P 1'
#
loop_
_entity.id
_entity.type
_entity.pdbx_description
1 polymer ?
#
loop_
_entity_poly.entity_id
_entity_poly.type
_entity_poly.pdbx_seq_one_letter_code
_entity_poly.pdbx_strand_id
1 'polypeptide(L)'
;MQGVCRLCQSESALKESHFIPKFIGKWVKKTGVTGYLREGNEVHKRAQDIAKEYWLCGGCEELFSDWEREFANKVFYPFADKGESVANYGEWMSRLCASLSWRTLTYIRSKNEAEKKSDEYNKSLDVAEQHLKKFLLGEESNLYQYEQHVFPLERIESTTETGLPPNINRYFLRTMAMDIIGNSKDLYIYTKLPSFIILGIVKASDLKKMRSSRIAIKHGKIRPREYWWPDGFINYIVEKAQAVSDAYDQIPEKHKASFDEYIRKNPDKAANSKLFEAFSYDHDQFGKKVFR
;
A
#
# COMPACT_ATOMS: atom_id res chain seq x y z
N MET A 1 12.16 8.19 22.34
CA MET A 1 12.87 6.98 22.83
C MET A 1 14.31 7.06 22.35
N GLN A 2 15.32 6.84 23.21
CA GLN A 2 16.71 6.77 22.74
C GLN A 2 16.95 5.39 22.12
N GLY A 3 17.66 5.33 20.99
CA GLY A 3 18.01 4.07 20.34
C GLY A 3 18.81 4.25 19.04
N VAL A 4 19.06 3.16 18.34
CA VAL A 4 19.77 3.15 17.05
C VAL A 4 18.77 3.31 15.91
N CYS A 5 18.97 4.31 15.06
CA CYS A 5 18.13 4.52 13.87
C CYS A 5 18.29 3.34 12.91
N ARG A 6 17.18 2.70 12.51
CA ARG A 6 17.23 1.54 11.62
C ARG A 6 17.78 1.86 10.23
N LEU A 7 17.60 3.09 9.74
CA LEU A 7 18.11 3.50 8.44
C LEU A 7 19.59 3.90 8.52
N CYS A 8 19.93 5.01 9.16
CA CYS A 8 21.31 5.53 9.20
C CYS A 8 22.23 4.88 10.24
N GLN A 9 21.73 3.98 11.10
CA GLN A 9 22.49 3.31 12.17
C GLN A 9 23.14 4.22 13.22
N SER A 10 22.82 5.51 13.26
CA SER A 10 23.28 6.41 14.32
C SER A 10 22.43 6.28 15.58
N GLU A 11 23.06 6.37 16.75
CA GLU A 11 22.34 6.56 18.02
C GLU A 11 21.69 7.95 18.07
N SER A 12 20.39 8.00 18.38
CA SER A 12 19.65 9.26 18.46
C SER A 12 18.31 9.10 19.19
N ALA A 13 17.62 10.22 19.39
CA ALA A 13 16.22 10.21 19.80
C ALA A 13 15.33 9.79 18.62
N LEU A 14 14.84 8.56 18.67
CA LEU A 14 13.94 7.97 17.67
C LEU A 14 12.54 8.59 17.75
N LYS A 15 11.92 8.73 16.57
CA LYS A 15 10.56 9.25 16.36
C LYS A 15 9.60 8.11 16.05
N GLU A 16 8.30 8.35 16.21
CA GLU A 16 7.26 7.42 15.74
C GLU A 16 7.24 7.41 14.20
N SER A 17 7.76 6.34 13.62
CA SER A 17 7.87 6.13 12.18
C SER A 17 6.69 5.32 11.68
N HIS A 18 5.84 5.90 10.84
CA HIS A 18 4.76 5.16 10.18
C HIS A 18 5.30 4.36 8.97
N PHE A 19 4.85 3.12 8.79
CA PHE A 19 5.28 2.28 7.66
C PHE A 19 4.58 2.61 6.35
N ILE A 20 3.29 2.89 6.44
CA ILE A 20 2.51 3.57 5.41
C ILE A 20 2.48 5.06 5.77
N PRO A 21 2.60 6.01 4.83
CA PRO A 21 2.64 7.43 5.14
C PRO A 21 1.42 7.88 5.97
N LYS A 22 1.66 8.69 7.01
CA LYS A 22 0.61 9.15 7.94
C LYS A 22 -0.57 9.82 7.24
N PHE A 23 -0.31 10.54 6.15
CA PHE A 23 -1.36 11.23 5.40
C PHE A 23 -2.34 10.25 4.73
N ILE A 24 -1.90 9.04 4.36
CA ILE A 24 -2.78 8.00 3.81
C ILE A 24 -3.79 7.55 4.87
N GLY A 25 -3.31 7.23 6.08
CA GLY A 25 -4.19 6.87 7.20
C GLY A 25 -5.17 7.98 7.55
N LYS A 26 -4.73 9.25 7.53
CA LYS A 26 -5.61 10.42 7.70
C LYS A 26 -6.66 10.52 6.59
N TRP A 27 -6.27 10.30 5.34
CA TRP A 27 -7.18 10.36 4.20
C TRP A 27 -8.23 9.27 4.27
N VAL A 28 -7.86 8.02 4.57
CA VAL A 28 -8.80 6.89 4.71
C VAL A 28 -9.83 7.18 5.80
N LYS A 29 -9.40 7.72 6.96
CA LYS A 29 -10.31 8.16 8.02
C LYS A 29 -11.24 9.28 7.53
N LYS A 30 -10.68 10.37 7.01
CA LYS A 30 -11.44 11.57 6.60
C LYS A 30 -12.52 11.23 5.55
N THR A 31 -12.21 10.33 4.64
CA THR A 31 -13.06 9.97 3.50
C THR A 31 -13.88 8.69 3.72
N GLY A 32 -13.81 8.12 4.92
CA GLY A 32 -14.66 7.00 5.35
C GLY A 32 -15.97 7.49 5.98
N VAL A 33 -16.97 6.59 6.06
CA VAL A 33 -18.29 6.90 6.64
C VAL A 33 -18.16 7.29 8.11
N THR A 34 -17.52 6.46 8.94
CA THR A 34 -17.44 6.66 10.40
C THR A 34 -16.16 7.31 10.89
N GLY A 35 -15.14 7.48 10.03
CA GLY A 35 -13.86 8.06 10.43
C GLY A 35 -12.89 7.12 11.14
N TYR A 36 -13.22 5.84 11.29
CA TYR A 36 -12.37 4.84 11.94
C TYR A 36 -11.57 4.02 10.92
N LEU A 37 -10.37 3.59 11.32
CA LEU A 37 -9.64 2.54 10.62
C LEU A 37 -10.00 1.18 11.24
N ARG A 38 -10.03 0.16 10.41
CA ARG A 38 -10.08 -1.24 10.81
C ARG A 38 -8.81 -1.88 10.27
N GLU A 39 -8.02 -2.49 11.14
CA GLU A 39 -6.81 -3.20 10.73
C GLU A 39 -7.20 -4.43 9.90
N GLY A 40 -6.50 -4.68 8.79
CA GLY A 40 -6.87 -5.75 7.84
C GLY A 40 -6.84 -7.15 8.45
N ASN A 41 -6.03 -7.37 9.49
CA ASN A 41 -5.88 -8.66 10.17
C ASN A 41 -6.83 -8.82 11.37
N GLU A 42 -7.44 -7.72 11.85
CA GLU A 42 -8.37 -7.71 12.97
C GLU A 42 -9.46 -6.64 12.74
N VAL A 43 -10.32 -6.85 11.75
CA VAL A 43 -11.39 -5.90 11.35
C VAL A 43 -12.39 -5.62 12.49
N HIS A 44 -12.38 -6.45 13.53
CA HIS A 44 -13.15 -6.32 14.79
C HIS A 44 -12.61 -5.26 15.72
N LYS A 45 -11.31 -4.96 15.66
CA LYS A 45 -10.68 -3.94 16.48
C LYS A 45 -10.53 -2.64 15.68
N ARG A 46 -11.02 -1.55 16.26
CA ARG A 46 -10.77 -0.21 15.72
C ARG A 46 -9.30 0.12 15.92
N ALA A 47 -8.58 0.33 14.83
CA ALA A 47 -7.21 0.85 14.90
C ALA A 47 -7.27 2.37 15.04
N GLN A 48 -6.66 2.90 16.10
CA GLN A 48 -6.63 4.35 16.32
C GLN A 48 -5.66 5.05 15.35
N ASP A 49 -4.62 4.36 14.92
CA ASP A 49 -3.61 4.84 13.97
C ASP A 49 -3.16 3.70 13.05
N ILE A 50 -2.41 4.03 12.00
CA ILE A 50 -1.74 3.03 11.17
C ILE A 50 -0.46 2.54 11.88
N ALA A 51 0.02 1.34 11.50
CA ALA A 51 1.19 0.71 12.10
C ALA A 51 2.42 1.65 12.10
N LYS A 52 3.05 1.75 13.28
CA LYS A 52 4.20 2.62 13.54
C LYS A 52 5.07 2.06 14.66
N GLU A 53 6.36 2.36 14.62
CA GLU A 53 7.34 1.98 15.64
C GLU A 53 8.36 3.12 15.84
N TYR A 54 9.10 3.12 16.95
CA TYR A 54 10.19 4.05 17.15
C TYR A 54 11.46 3.60 16.40
N TRP A 55 11.58 3.90 15.10
CA TRP A 55 12.64 3.33 14.24
C TRP A 55 13.61 4.32 13.64
N LEU A 56 13.16 5.52 13.28
CA LEU A 56 13.99 6.49 12.56
C LEU A 56 14.35 7.68 13.45
N CYS A 57 15.55 8.21 13.22
CA CYS A 57 15.95 9.51 13.76
C CYS A 57 15.21 10.65 13.05
N GLY A 58 15.24 11.86 13.62
CA GLY A 58 14.61 13.04 13.02
C GLY A 58 15.05 13.33 11.58
N GLY A 59 16.35 13.18 11.26
CA GLY A 59 16.84 13.43 9.91
C GLY A 59 16.34 12.41 8.87
N CYS A 60 16.26 11.14 9.23
CA CYS A 60 15.71 10.11 8.33
C CYS A 60 14.19 10.28 8.12
N GLU A 61 13.45 10.69 9.16
CA GLU A 61 12.03 11.05 9.05
C GLU A 61 11.81 12.23 8.10
N GLU A 62 12.69 13.24 8.15
CA GLU A 62 12.60 14.42 7.30
C GLU A 62 12.78 14.07 5.82
N LEU A 63 13.79 13.25 5.49
CA LEU A 63 13.99 12.74 4.13
C LEU A 63 12.72 12.08 3.57
N PHE A 64 12.10 11.20 4.37
CA PHE A 64 10.90 10.49 3.92
C PHE A 64 9.71 11.43 3.82
N SER A 65 9.54 12.33 4.79
CA SER A 65 8.45 13.31 4.84
C SER A 65 8.44 14.24 3.62
N ASP A 66 9.61 14.63 3.12
CA ASP A 66 9.73 15.46 1.94
C ASP A 66 9.23 14.74 0.67
N TRP A 67 9.64 13.50 0.45
CA TRP A 67 9.17 12.71 -0.70
C TRP A 67 7.69 12.35 -0.58
N GLU A 68 7.21 12.07 0.64
CA GLU A 68 5.80 11.82 0.92
C GLU A 68 4.93 13.05 0.63
N ARG A 69 5.41 14.26 0.97
CA ARG A 69 4.72 15.52 0.67
C ARG A 69 4.59 15.75 -0.83
N GLU A 70 5.66 15.49 -1.58
CA GLU A 70 5.63 15.57 -3.06
C GLU A 70 4.61 14.61 -3.66
N PHE A 71 4.63 13.34 -3.23
CA PHE A 71 3.68 12.34 -3.69
C PHE A 71 2.24 12.67 -3.31
N ALA A 72 2.00 13.10 -2.07
CA ALA A 72 0.67 13.47 -1.60
C ALA A 72 0.04 14.54 -2.50
N ASN A 73 0.77 15.62 -2.74
CA ASN A 73 0.27 16.80 -3.44
C ASN A 73 0.22 16.63 -4.97
N LYS A 74 1.19 15.92 -5.55
CA LYS A 74 1.36 15.82 -7.02
C LYS A 74 0.77 14.56 -7.63
N VAL A 75 0.49 13.53 -6.84
CA VAL A 75 0.00 12.24 -7.34
C VAL A 75 -1.21 11.76 -6.54
N PHE A 76 -1.07 11.54 -5.23
CA PHE A 76 -2.10 10.85 -4.46
C PHE A 76 -3.42 11.62 -4.42
N TYR A 77 -3.46 12.88 -3.94
CA TYR A 77 -4.72 13.64 -3.89
C TYR A 77 -5.28 13.94 -5.28
N PRO A 78 -4.48 14.31 -6.30
CA PRO A 78 -4.97 14.42 -7.68
C PRO A 78 -5.69 13.15 -8.17
N PHE A 79 -5.10 11.96 -7.93
CA PHE A 79 -5.69 10.71 -8.41
C PHE A 79 -6.89 10.28 -7.56
N ALA A 80 -6.73 10.30 -6.24
CA ALA A 80 -7.73 9.75 -5.32
C ALA A 80 -8.95 10.68 -5.12
N ASP A 81 -8.76 12.01 -5.20
CA ASP A 81 -9.82 12.99 -4.94
C ASP A 81 -10.35 13.68 -6.19
N LYS A 82 -9.52 13.89 -7.22
CA LYS A 82 -9.91 14.66 -8.42
C LYS A 82 -10.12 13.81 -9.67
N GLY A 83 -9.87 12.49 -9.60
CA GLY A 83 -10.00 11.59 -10.74
C GLY A 83 -8.95 11.84 -11.83
N GLU A 84 -7.82 12.47 -11.50
CA GLU A 84 -6.71 12.59 -12.43
C GLU A 84 -6.02 11.22 -12.60
N SER A 85 -5.56 10.91 -13.81
CA SER A 85 -4.86 9.64 -14.09
C SER A 85 -3.43 9.85 -14.59
N VAL A 86 -2.98 11.11 -14.62
CA VAL A 86 -1.70 11.53 -15.18
C VAL A 86 -0.94 12.42 -14.20
N ALA A 87 0.33 12.11 -13.94
CA ALA A 87 1.22 12.96 -13.16
C ALA A 87 2.67 12.86 -13.62
N ASN A 88 3.35 14.01 -13.68
CA ASN A 88 4.80 14.05 -13.83
C ASN A 88 5.46 13.91 -12.46
N TYR A 89 6.60 13.26 -12.42
CA TYR A 89 7.38 13.10 -11.19
C TYR A 89 8.87 13.32 -11.43
N GLY A 90 9.58 13.68 -10.36
CA GLY A 90 11.03 13.81 -10.33
C GLY A 90 11.69 12.71 -9.48
N GLU A 91 12.92 12.96 -9.04
CA GLU A 91 13.73 11.96 -8.33
C GLU A 91 13.06 11.45 -7.04
N TRP A 92 12.26 12.31 -6.39
CA TRP A 92 11.51 12.00 -5.17
C TRP A 92 10.60 10.76 -5.32
N MET A 93 10.12 10.43 -6.53
CA MET A 93 9.24 9.27 -6.72
C MET A 93 9.98 7.95 -6.52
N SER A 94 11.20 7.84 -7.07
CA SER A 94 11.99 6.62 -6.93
C SER A 94 12.42 6.41 -5.47
N ARG A 95 12.76 7.51 -4.78
CA ARG A 95 13.09 7.54 -3.35
C ARG A 95 11.89 7.18 -2.48
N LEU A 96 10.71 7.71 -2.77
CA LEU A 96 9.47 7.36 -2.07
C LEU A 96 9.16 5.86 -2.21
N CYS A 97 9.16 5.33 -3.43
CA CYS A 97 8.84 3.91 -3.63
C CYS A 97 9.86 3.02 -2.90
N ALA A 98 11.15 3.33 -3.01
CA ALA A 98 12.19 2.61 -2.27
C ALA A 98 12.01 2.72 -0.75
N SER A 99 11.54 3.87 -0.22
CA SER A 99 11.30 4.04 1.22
C SER A 99 10.10 3.24 1.71
N LEU A 100 9.05 3.13 0.89
CA LEU A 100 7.89 2.29 1.17
C LEU A 100 8.25 0.80 1.15
N SER A 101 9.01 0.36 0.14
CA SER A 101 9.50 -1.02 0.07
C SER A 101 10.46 -1.34 1.20
N TRP A 102 11.41 -0.46 1.53
CA TRP A 102 12.30 -0.67 2.67
C TRP A 102 11.54 -0.78 3.99
N ARG A 103 10.62 0.15 4.28
CA ARG A 103 9.77 0.10 5.49
C ARG A 103 8.91 -1.16 5.55
N THR A 104 8.29 -1.54 4.43
CA THR A 104 7.47 -2.76 4.32
C THR A 104 8.31 -4.00 4.59
N LEU A 105 9.46 -4.13 3.93
CA LEU A 105 10.38 -5.24 4.10
C LEU A 105 10.81 -5.39 5.57
N THR A 106 11.37 -4.34 6.15
CA THR A 106 11.87 -4.37 7.53
C THR A 106 10.72 -4.61 8.53
N TYR A 107 9.53 -4.03 8.31
CA TYR A 107 8.35 -4.26 9.17
C TYR A 107 7.87 -5.70 9.12
N ILE A 108 7.61 -6.25 7.94
CA ILE A 108 7.10 -7.61 7.78
C ILE A 108 8.11 -8.62 8.33
N ARG A 109 9.42 -8.41 8.12
CA ARG A 109 10.46 -9.24 8.72
C ARG A 109 10.54 -9.12 10.24
N SER A 110 10.23 -7.95 10.81
CA SER A 110 10.21 -7.78 12.28
C SER A 110 9.04 -8.49 12.97
N LYS A 111 7.96 -8.78 12.23
CA LYS A 111 6.76 -9.44 12.76
C LYS A 111 6.71 -10.95 12.47
N ASN A 112 7.58 -11.46 11.61
CA ASN A 112 7.62 -12.87 11.20
C ASN A 112 8.97 -13.49 11.51
N GLU A 113 8.98 -14.70 12.08
CA GLU A 113 10.19 -15.45 12.39
C GLU A 113 10.91 -15.89 11.09
N ALA A 114 12.21 -15.59 10.98
CA ALA A 114 13.02 -15.92 9.82
C ALA A 114 13.24 -17.44 9.62
N GLU A 115 13.14 -18.22 10.70
CA GLU A 115 13.47 -19.66 10.75
C GLU A 115 12.55 -20.54 9.87
N LYS A 116 11.40 -20.02 9.42
CA LYS A 116 10.43 -20.76 8.61
C LYS A 116 10.74 -20.75 7.11
N LYS A 117 11.80 -20.07 6.66
CA LYS A 117 12.16 -19.90 5.24
C LYS A 117 13.62 -20.30 4.98
N SER A 118 13.95 -20.61 3.73
CA SER A 118 15.30 -21.03 3.34
C SER A 118 16.33 -19.92 3.51
N ASP A 119 17.60 -20.30 3.69
CA ASP A 119 18.72 -19.36 3.81
C ASP A 119 18.86 -18.49 2.55
N GLU A 120 18.66 -19.05 1.35
CA GLU A 120 18.69 -18.28 0.10
C GLU A 120 17.63 -17.18 0.09
N TYR A 121 16.41 -17.51 0.54
CA TYR A 121 15.32 -16.54 0.66
C TYR A 121 15.69 -15.41 1.61
N ASN A 122 16.12 -15.73 2.84
CA ASN A 122 16.47 -14.74 3.84
C ASN A 122 17.65 -13.87 3.38
N LYS A 123 18.67 -14.47 2.78
CA LYS A 123 19.82 -13.75 2.20
C LYS A 123 19.40 -12.79 1.09
N SER A 124 18.46 -13.18 0.22
CA SER A 124 17.99 -12.29 -0.85
C SER A 124 17.29 -11.04 -0.29
N LEU A 125 16.52 -11.20 0.79
CA LEU A 125 15.89 -10.08 1.49
C LEU A 125 16.91 -9.19 2.19
N ASP A 126 17.94 -9.75 2.83
CA ASP A 126 19.01 -8.98 3.46
C ASP A 126 19.74 -8.09 2.46
N VAL A 127 20.10 -8.64 1.30
CA VAL A 127 20.81 -7.87 0.26
C VAL A 127 19.90 -6.77 -0.30
N ALA A 128 18.61 -7.05 -0.51
CA ALA A 128 17.64 -6.04 -0.94
C ALA A 128 17.47 -4.92 0.10
N GLU A 129 17.34 -5.26 1.38
CA GLU A 129 17.20 -4.30 2.47
C GLU A 129 18.41 -3.36 2.55
N GLN A 130 19.62 -3.91 2.47
CA GLN A 130 20.86 -3.14 2.49
C GLN A 130 21.00 -2.25 1.25
N HIS A 131 20.65 -2.75 0.07
CA HIS A 131 20.72 -1.96 -1.16
C HIS A 131 19.74 -0.78 -1.12
N LEU A 132 18.48 -1.03 -0.73
CA LEU A 132 17.48 0.02 -0.59
C LEU A 132 17.91 1.06 0.44
N LYS A 133 18.47 0.64 1.59
CA LYS A 133 19.03 1.56 2.59
C LYS A 133 20.11 2.47 1.99
N LYS A 134 21.12 1.90 1.31
CA LYS A 134 22.21 2.67 0.69
C LYS A 134 21.68 3.66 -0.34
N PHE A 135 20.72 3.22 -1.16
CA PHE A 135 20.03 4.10 -2.09
C PHE A 135 19.35 5.24 -1.33
N LEU A 136 18.52 4.96 -0.33
CA LEU A 136 17.79 5.98 0.44
C LEU A 136 18.69 7.00 1.15
N LEU A 137 19.90 6.59 1.56
CA LEU A 137 20.91 7.47 2.17
C LEU A 137 21.77 8.24 1.14
N GLY A 138 21.56 8.00 -0.15
CA GLY A 138 22.33 8.63 -1.23
C GLY A 138 23.73 8.02 -1.44
N GLU A 139 24.06 6.94 -0.73
CA GLU A 139 25.31 6.19 -0.88
C GLU A 139 25.33 5.39 -2.20
N GLU A 140 24.15 5.06 -2.71
CA GLU A 140 23.98 4.44 -4.03
C GLU A 140 23.06 5.29 -4.92
N SER A 141 23.46 5.43 -6.17
CA SER A 141 22.78 6.25 -7.18
C SER A 141 21.73 5.46 -7.98
N ASN A 142 21.80 4.13 -7.96
CA ASN A 142 20.95 3.24 -8.75
C ASN A 142 20.27 2.12 -7.94
N LEU A 143 19.14 1.64 -8.42
CA LEU A 143 18.42 0.50 -7.82
C LEU A 143 18.82 -0.84 -8.45
N TYR A 144 19.46 -0.84 -9.63
CA TYR A 144 19.82 -2.04 -10.39
C TYR A 144 18.64 -3.01 -10.52
N GLN A 145 18.73 -4.20 -9.92
CA GLN A 145 17.66 -5.21 -9.95
C GLN A 145 16.51 -4.92 -8.99
N TYR A 146 16.70 -4.05 -7.99
CA TYR A 146 15.71 -3.70 -6.97
C TYR A 146 14.75 -2.61 -7.47
N GLU A 147 14.31 -2.74 -8.72
CA GLU A 147 13.44 -1.79 -9.38
C GLU A 147 12.16 -1.55 -8.57
N GLN A 148 11.62 -0.35 -8.70
CA GLN A 148 10.39 0.04 -8.06
C GLN A 148 9.30 0.18 -9.11
N HIS A 149 8.17 -0.48 -8.89
CA HIS A 149 7.04 -0.50 -9.81
C HIS A 149 5.81 0.09 -9.14
N VAL A 150 5.05 0.89 -9.90
CA VAL A 150 3.82 1.51 -9.44
C VAL A 150 2.69 1.16 -10.40
N PHE A 151 1.60 0.70 -9.83
CA PHE A 151 0.36 0.41 -10.52
C PHE A 151 -0.74 1.32 -9.95
N PRO A 152 -1.10 2.40 -10.65
CA PRO A 152 -2.29 3.17 -10.33
C PRO A 152 -3.53 2.27 -10.48
N LEU A 153 -4.46 2.40 -9.55
CA LEU A 153 -5.72 1.65 -9.52
C LEU A 153 -6.87 2.65 -9.57
N GLU A 154 -7.75 2.44 -10.52
CA GLU A 154 -8.98 3.22 -10.72
C GLU A 154 -10.19 2.29 -10.58
N ARG A 155 -11.39 2.83 -10.73
CA ARG A 155 -12.61 2.04 -10.86
C ARG A 155 -12.44 1.02 -11.98
N ILE A 156 -12.83 -0.23 -11.74
CA ILE A 156 -12.97 -1.23 -12.79
C ILE A 156 -14.29 -0.94 -13.52
N GLU A 157 -14.20 -0.30 -14.68
CA GLU A 157 -15.38 -0.06 -15.54
C GLU A 157 -15.87 -1.36 -16.19
N SER A 158 -14.94 -2.22 -16.61
CA SER A 158 -15.20 -3.53 -17.18
C SER A 158 -14.00 -4.45 -16.95
N THR A 159 -14.23 -5.76 -17.02
CA THR A 159 -13.18 -6.78 -16.86
C THR A 159 -13.54 -8.05 -17.60
N THR A 160 -12.53 -8.72 -18.16
CA THR A 160 -12.62 -10.09 -18.67
C THR A 160 -12.31 -11.13 -17.59
N GLU A 161 -11.77 -10.71 -16.44
CA GLU A 161 -11.41 -11.60 -15.36
C GLU A 161 -12.65 -12.13 -14.63
N THR A 162 -12.79 -13.46 -14.63
CA THR A 162 -13.85 -14.15 -13.90
C THR A 162 -13.44 -14.40 -12.45
N GLY A 163 -14.40 -14.35 -11.53
CA GLY A 163 -14.14 -14.71 -10.12
C GLY A 163 -13.56 -13.59 -9.25
N LEU A 164 -13.62 -12.33 -9.71
CA LEU A 164 -13.30 -11.20 -8.85
C LEU A 164 -14.27 -11.13 -7.65
N PRO A 165 -13.78 -10.89 -6.43
CA PRO A 165 -14.63 -10.68 -5.26
C PRO A 165 -15.54 -9.46 -5.45
N PRO A 166 -16.80 -9.48 -4.96
CA PRO A 166 -17.73 -8.36 -5.09
C PRO A 166 -17.32 -7.08 -4.33
N ASN A 167 -16.18 -7.06 -3.65
CA ASN A 167 -15.62 -5.90 -2.95
C ASN A 167 -14.33 -5.37 -3.61
N ILE A 168 -14.02 -5.77 -4.84
CA ILE A 168 -12.72 -5.48 -5.47
C ILE A 168 -12.45 -3.99 -5.68
N ASN A 169 -13.46 -3.16 -6.02
CA ASN A 169 -13.26 -1.71 -6.15
C ASN A 169 -13.01 -1.09 -4.76
N ARG A 170 -13.74 -1.52 -3.73
CA ARG A 170 -13.41 -1.13 -2.34
C ARG A 170 -11.99 -1.54 -1.96
N TYR A 171 -11.57 -2.76 -2.30
CA TYR A 171 -10.20 -3.21 -2.04
C TYR A 171 -9.17 -2.31 -2.74
N PHE A 172 -9.32 -2.05 -4.04
CA PHE A 172 -8.42 -1.20 -4.82
C PHE A 172 -8.39 0.24 -4.33
N LEU A 173 -9.54 0.85 -4.11
CA LEU A 173 -9.64 2.28 -3.86
C LEU A 173 -9.52 2.68 -2.38
N ARG A 174 -9.60 1.73 -1.44
CA ARG A 174 -9.68 2.05 0.01
C ARG A 174 -8.69 1.29 0.89
N THR A 175 -8.29 0.08 0.51
CA THR A 175 -7.51 -0.80 1.39
C THR A 175 -6.02 -0.46 1.35
N MET A 176 -5.39 -0.52 2.52
CA MET A 176 -3.96 -0.49 2.74
C MET A 176 -3.45 -1.89 3.07
N ALA A 177 -2.27 -2.26 2.59
CA ALA A 177 -1.66 -3.56 2.92
C ALA A 177 -0.14 -3.51 2.78
N MET A 178 0.54 -4.41 3.47
CA MET A 178 1.99 -4.59 3.43
C MET A 178 2.26 -6.08 3.48
N ASP A 179 3.12 -6.58 2.59
CA ASP A 179 3.46 -8.00 2.53
C ASP A 179 4.79 -8.24 1.81
N ILE A 180 5.33 -9.45 1.95
CA ILE A 180 6.40 -9.98 1.10
C ILE A 180 5.82 -11.16 0.35
N ILE A 181 5.68 -11.02 -0.97
CA ILE A 181 4.97 -11.98 -1.81
C ILE A 181 5.93 -12.57 -2.83
N GLY A 182 5.66 -13.79 -3.27
CA GLY A 182 6.50 -14.43 -4.26
C GLY A 182 6.00 -15.81 -4.63
N ASN A 183 6.69 -16.40 -5.59
CA ASN A 183 6.54 -17.80 -5.97
C ASN A 183 7.92 -18.49 -5.81
N SER A 184 8.11 -19.66 -6.41
CA SER A 184 9.38 -20.39 -6.31
C SER A 184 10.56 -19.69 -7.00
N LYS A 185 10.31 -18.73 -7.90
CA LYS A 185 11.32 -18.04 -8.72
C LYS A 185 11.45 -16.56 -8.36
N ASP A 186 10.33 -15.90 -8.11
CA ASP A 186 10.25 -14.46 -7.95
C ASP A 186 9.84 -14.07 -6.52
N LEU A 187 10.32 -12.90 -6.08
CA LEU A 187 10.11 -12.35 -4.76
C LEU A 187 9.99 -10.83 -4.84
N TYR A 188 8.92 -10.32 -4.23
CA TYR A 188 8.51 -8.93 -4.30
C TYR A 188 8.12 -8.41 -2.92
N ILE A 189 8.37 -7.13 -2.70
CA ILE A 189 7.87 -6.37 -1.56
C ILE A 189 6.59 -5.67 -2.01
N TYR A 190 5.47 -5.97 -1.37
CA TYR A 190 4.16 -5.46 -1.73
C TYR A 190 3.68 -4.40 -0.74
N THR A 191 3.51 -3.17 -1.22
CA THR A 191 2.87 -2.09 -0.46
C THR A 191 1.65 -1.61 -1.20
N LYS A 192 0.47 -1.79 -0.59
CA LYS A 192 -0.79 -1.29 -1.12
C LYS A 192 -1.18 -0.01 -0.39
N LEU A 193 -1.47 1.02 -1.17
CA LEU A 193 -2.15 2.24 -0.76
C LEU A 193 -3.55 2.26 -1.41
N PRO A 194 -4.47 3.11 -0.94
CA PRO A 194 -5.64 3.47 -1.72
C PRO A 194 -5.23 3.94 -3.13
N SER A 195 -5.86 3.41 -4.16
CA SER A 195 -5.61 3.75 -5.57
C SER A 195 -4.20 3.45 -6.11
N PHE A 196 -3.32 2.79 -5.34
CA PHE A 196 -1.97 2.46 -5.81
C PHE A 196 -1.46 1.14 -5.22
N ILE A 197 -0.78 0.36 -6.05
CA ILE A 197 0.10 -0.72 -5.62
C ILE A 197 1.54 -0.32 -5.94
N ILE A 198 2.44 -0.50 -4.97
CA ILE A 198 3.88 -0.40 -5.15
C ILE A 198 4.46 -1.80 -4.99
N LEU A 199 5.24 -2.23 -5.99
CA LEU A 199 6.03 -3.47 -5.95
C LEU A 199 7.51 -3.12 -6.00
N GLY A 200 8.23 -3.45 -4.92
CA GLY A 200 9.69 -3.45 -4.89
C GLY A 200 10.20 -4.82 -5.31
N ILE A 201 11.10 -4.89 -6.28
CA ILE A 201 11.70 -6.16 -6.71
C ILE A 201 12.75 -6.61 -5.69
N VAL A 202 12.71 -7.88 -5.29
CA VAL A 202 13.83 -8.55 -4.60
C VAL A 202 14.52 -9.51 -5.58
N LYS A 203 13.73 -10.35 -6.25
CA LYS A 203 14.15 -11.30 -7.28
C LYS A 203 13.05 -11.40 -8.31
N ALA A 204 13.35 -11.25 -9.59
CA ALA A 204 12.36 -11.41 -10.66
C ALA A 204 13.01 -11.96 -11.92
N SER A 205 12.36 -12.96 -12.51
CA SER A 205 12.84 -13.67 -13.70
C SER A 205 12.53 -12.92 -15.01
N ASP A 206 11.49 -12.09 -15.06
CA ASP A 206 11.07 -11.39 -16.29
C ASP A 206 10.74 -9.89 -16.07
N LEU A 207 11.75 -9.12 -15.68
CA LEU A 207 11.63 -7.66 -15.52
C LEU A 207 11.29 -6.91 -16.83
N LYS A 208 11.50 -7.53 -17.99
CA LYS A 208 11.23 -6.89 -19.29
C LYS A 208 9.73 -6.70 -19.53
N LYS A 209 8.89 -7.65 -19.09
CA LYS A 209 7.43 -7.51 -19.19
C LYS A 209 6.88 -6.40 -18.28
N MET A 210 7.49 -6.18 -17.13
CA MET A 210 7.06 -5.18 -16.13
C MET A 210 7.54 -3.74 -16.42
N ARG A 211 8.12 -3.47 -17.59
CA ARG A 211 8.71 -2.16 -17.90
C ARG A 211 7.71 -1.00 -17.83
N SER A 212 6.43 -1.26 -18.12
CA SER A 212 5.41 -0.21 -18.14
C SER A 212 5.10 0.37 -16.77
N SER A 213 5.24 -0.41 -15.68
CA SER A 213 5.03 0.04 -14.30
C SER A 213 6.30 0.57 -13.61
N ARG A 214 7.48 0.37 -14.21
CA ARG A 214 8.75 0.78 -13.61
C ARG A 214 8.83 2.30 -13.43
N ILE A 215 9.26 2.73 -12.25
CA ILE A 215 9.60 4.12 -11.94
C ILE A 215 11.06 4.39 -12.32
N ALA A 216 11.26 5.39 -13.17
CA ALA A 216 12.60 5.87 -13.52
C ALA A 216 13.19 6.69 -12.37
N ILE A 217 14.52 6.60 -12.18
CA ILE A 217 15.18 7.19 -11.02
C ILE A 217 15.09 8.71 -10.99
N LYS A 218 15.27 9.38 -12.14
CA LYS A 218 15.41 10.84 -12.19
C LYS A 218 14.11 11.59 -12.40
N HIS A 219 13.29 11.16 -13.34
CA HIS A 219 11.99 11.76 -13.63
C HIS A 219 11.19 10.82 -14.52
N GLY A 220 9.88 11.08 -14.61
CA GLY A 220 9.01 10.35 -15.51
C GLY A 220 7.58 10.82 -15.41
N LYS A 221 6.69 10.01 -15.98
CA LYS A 221 5.26 10.29 -16.06
C LYS A 221 4.46 9.04 -15.73
N ILE A 222 3.53 9.15 -14.78
CA ILE A 222 2.44 8.20 -14.56
C ILE A 222 1.32 8.60 -15.53
N ARG A 223 0.72 7.61 -16.19
CA ARG A 223 -0.40 7.77 -17.13
C ARG A 223 -1.07 6.42 -17.37
N PRO A 224 -2.33 6.38 -17.81
CA PRO A 224 -2.97 5.15 -18.25
C PRO A 224 -2.16 4.48 -19.35
N ARG A 225 -1.98 3.17 -19.20
CA ARG A 225 -1.29 2.27 -20.12
C ARG A 225 -1.61 0.83 -19.73
N GLU A 226 -1.24 -0.10 -20.59
CA GLU A 226 -1.26 -1.52 -20.26
C GLU A 226 -0.14 -1.85 -19.27
N TYR A 227 -0.52 -2.48 -18.16
CA TYR A 227 0.40 -2.93 -17.12
C TYR A 227 0.47 -4.45 -17.10
N TRP A 228 1.68 -4.97 -16.96
CA TRP A 228 1.89 -6.41 -16.78
C TRP A 228 2.11 -6.71 -15.30
N TRP A 229 1.34 -7.67 -14.79
CA TRP A 229 1.42 -8.15 -13.41
C TRP A 229 2.18 -9.48 -13.36
N PRO A 230 3.00 -9.71 -12.31
CA PRO A 230 3.66 -11.00 -12.12
C PRO A 230 2.71 -12.19 -12.11
N ASP A 231 3.22 -13.34 -12.53
CA ASP A 231 2.46 -14.59 -12.52
C ASP A 231 1.90 -14.89 -11.12
N GLY A 232 0.60 -15.19 -11.05
CA GLY A 232 -0.12 -15.48 -9.81
C GLY A 232 -0.47 -14.25 -8.97
N PHE A 233 -0.07 -13.04 -9.36
CA PHE A 233 -0.33 -11.82 -8.58
C PHE A 233 -1.83 -11.51 -8.48
N ILE A 234 -2.62 -11.78 -9.53
CA ILE A 234 -4.08 -11.62 -9.47
C ILE A 234 -4.73 -12.53 -8.43
N ASN A 235 -4.25 -13.77 -8.27
CA ASN A 235 -4.77 -14.71 -7.27
C ASN A 235 -4.54 -14.19 -5.85
N TYR A 236 -3.36 -13.63 -5.58
CA TYR A 236 -3.07 -12.96 -4.32
C TYR A 236 -4.03 -11.79 -4.05
N ILE A 237 -4.26 -10.95 -5.06
CA ILE A 237 -5.21 -9.83 -4.95
C ILE A 237 -6.62 -10.31 -4.64
N VAL A 238 -7.10 -11.34 -5.34
CA VAL A 238 -8.43 -11.95 -5.11
C VAL A 238 -8.52 -12.51 -3.69
N GLU A 239 -7.52 -13.26 -3.24
CA GLU A 239 -7.46 -13.80 -1.88
C GLU A 239 -7.55 -12.69 -0.83
N LYS A 240 -6.74 -11.62 -0.98
CA LYS A 240 -6.75 -10.51 -0.01
C LYS A 240 -8.02 -9.68 -0.05
N ALA A 241 -8.62 -9.48 -1.22
CA ALA A 241 -9.92 -8.82 -1.32
C ALA A 241 -11.01 -9.66 -0.63
N GLN A 242 -11.03 -10.98 -0.85
CA GLN A 242 -11.96 -11.88 -0.17
C GLN A 242 -11.75 -11.89 1.34
N ALA A 243 -10.50 -12.00 1.82
CA ALA A 243 -10.18 -11.97 3.24
C ALA A 243 -10.66 -10.68 3.94
N VAL A 244 -10.58 -9.54 3.24
CA VAL A 244 -11.18 -8.29 3.75
C VAL A 244 -12.70 -8.44 3.88
N SER A 245 -13.38 -9.00 2.87
CA SER A 245 -14.83 -9.24 2.95
C SER A 245 -15.18 -10.14 4.13
N ASP A 246 -14.52 -11.28 4.26
CA ASP A 246 -14.79 -12.28 5.31
C ASP A 246 -14.57 -11.69 6.70
N ALA A 247 -13.56 -10.83 6.86
CA ALA A 247 -13.30 -10.14 8.12
C ALA A 247 -14.38 -9.10 8.47
N TYR A 248 -15.08 -8.51 7.48
CA TYR A 248 -16.25 -7.67 7.75
C TYR A 248 -17.46 -8.50 8.21
N ASP A 249 -17.63 -9.71 7.70
CA ASP A 249 -18.77 -10.58 8.05
C ASP A 249 -18.74 -10.97 9.53
N GLN A 250 -17.52 -11.18 10.03
CA GLN A 250 -17.27 -11.51 11.44
C GLN A 250 -17.49 -10.33 12.41
N ILE A 251 -17.77 -9.10 11.93
CA ILE A 251 -18.03 -7.95 12.80
C ILE A 251 -19.27 -8.23 13.66
N PRO A 252 -19.19 -8.12 15.00
CA PRO A 252 -20.34 -8.38 15.87
C PRO A 252 -21.54 -7.49 15.54
N GLU A 253 -22.75 -8.05 15.63
CA GLU A 253 -24.00 -7.38 15.23
C GLU A 253 -24.22 -6.03 15.93
N LYS A 254 -23.85 -5.94 17.22
CA LYS A 254 -23.88 -4.68 17.99
C LYS A 254 -23.10 -3.54 17.31
N HIS A 255 -21.99 -3.86 16.65
CA HIS A 255 -21.17 -2.88 15.94
C HIS A 255 -21.73 -2.57 14.55
N LYS A 256 -22.40 -3.53 13.90
CA LYS A 256 -23.16 -3.29 12.65
C LYS A 256 -24.33 -2.34 12.92
N ALA A 257 -25.13 -2.60 13.96
CA ALA A 257 -26.23 -1.73 14.35
C ALA A 257 -25.80 -0.28 14.66
N SER A 258 -24.67 -0.11 15.38
CA SER A 258 -24.09 1.22 15.64
C SER A 258 -23.61 1.93 14.36
N PHE A 259 -23.11 1.17 13.39
CA PHE A 259 -22.72 1.70 12.08
C PHE A 259 -23.94 2.17 11.29
N ASP A 260 -25.01 1.37 11.27
CA ASP A 260 -26.26 1.73 10.61
C ASP A 260 -26.92 2.95 11.26
N GLU A 261 -26.93 3.03 12.58
CA GLU A 261 -27.42 4.21 13.30
C GLU A 261 -26.61 5.46 12.94
N TYR A 262 -25.28 5.33 12.85
CA TYR A 262 -24.43 6.44 12.42
C TYR A 262 -24.76 6.90 11.00
N ILE A 263 -24.97 5.97 10.06
CA ILE A 263 -25.39 6.28 8.68
C ILE A 263 -26.74 7.01 8.68
N ARG A 264 -27.73 6.48 9.42
CA ARG A 264 -29.08 7.10 9.51
C ARG A 264 -29.03 8.51 10.07
N LYS A 265 -28.15 8.77 11.04
CA LYS A 265 -27.95 10.11 11.63
C LYS A 265 -27.10 11.05 10.76
N ASN A 266 -26.32 10.52 9.82
CA ASN A 266 -25.39 11.28 8.99
C ASN A 266 -25.48 10.88 7.51
N PRO A 267 -26.68 10.92 6.89
CA PRO A 267 -26.91 10.40 5.54
C PRO A 267 -26.05 11.11 4.50
N ASP A 268 -25.93 12.44 4.57
CA ASP A 268 -25.13 13.23 3.63
C ASP A 268 -23.64 12.90 3.73
N LYS A 269 -23.13 12.68 4.95
CA LYS A 269 -21.73 12.30 5.14
C LYS A 269 -21.47 10.90 4.58
N ALA A 270 -22.38 9.97 4.78
CA ALA A 270 -22.26 8.61 4.26
C ALA A 270 -22.27 8.62 2.72
N ALA A 271 -23.26 9.28 2.12
CA ALA A 271 -23.44 9.38 0.66
C ALA A 271 -22.25 10.07 -0.03
N ASN A 272 -21.68 11.11 0.57
CA ASN A 272 -20.54 11.84 0.03
C ASN A 272 -19.17 11.23 0.41
N SER A 273 -19.14 10.08 1.08
CA SER A 273 -17.89 9.41 1.45
C SER A 273 -17.31 8.63 0.27
N LYS A 274 -15.98 8.60 0.16
CA LYS A 274 -15.29 7.79 -0.86
C LYS A 274 -15.41 6.28 -0.61
N LEU A 275 -15.72 5.89 0.63
CA LEU A 275 -16.08 4.51 0.93
C LEU A 275 -17.40 4.12 0.26
N PHE A 276 -18.41 5.00 0.32
CA PHE A 276 -19.69 4.77 -0.36
C PHE A 276 -19.52 4.82 -1.88
N GLU A 277 -18.73 5.77 -2.40
CA GLU A 277 -18.37 5.84 -3.82
C GLU A 277 -17.79 4.50 -4.33
N ALA A 278 -16.79 3.94 -3.64
CA ALA A 278 -16.20 2.65 -4.01
C ALA A 278 -17.19 1.48 -3.87
N PHE A 279 -18.09 1.54 -2.88
CA PHE A 279 -19.17 0.57 -2.73
C PHE A 279 -20.17 0.64 -3.90
N SER A 280 -20.52 1.84 -4.37
CA SER A 280 -21.38 2.02 -5.54
C SER A 280 -20.74 1.42 -6.79
N TYR A 281 -19.42 1.55 -6.97
CA TYR A 281 -18.72 0.92 -8.09
C TYR A 281 -18.79 -0.61 -8.04
N ASP A 282 -18.61 -1.19 -6.86
CA ASP A 282 -18.84 -2.63 -6.66
C ASP A 282 -20.30 -3.01 -7.00
N HIS A 283 -21.27 -2.20 -6.55
CA HIS A 283 -22.69 -2.47 -6.80
C HIS A 283 -23.03 -2.40 -8.29
N ASP A 284 -22.50 -1.42 -9.01
CA ASP A 284 -22.69 -1.29 -10.46
C ASP A 284 -22.18 -2.53 -11.21
N GLN A 285 -21.07 -3.13 -10.74
CA GLN A 285 -20.42 -4.26 -11.37
C GLN A 285 -21.02 -5.62 -10.97
N PHE A 286 -21.42 -5.79 -9.71
CA PHE A 286 -21.81 -7.09 -9.16
C PHE A 286 -23.27 -7.14 -8.66
N GLY A 287 -24.00 -6.03 -8.71
CA GLY A 287 -25.38 -5.91 -8.25
C GLY A 287 -25.52 -6.24 -6.77
N LYS A 288 -26.58 -6.97 -6.41
CA LYS A 288 -26.88 -7.31 -5.01
C LYS A 288 -25.83 -8.18 -4.32
N LYS A 289 -24.87 -8.76 -5.07
CA LYS A 289 -23.80 -9.60 -4.50
C LYS A 289 -22.87 -8.83 -3.54
N VAL A 290 -22.92 -7.49 -3.54
CA VAL A 290 -22.11 -6.64 -2.66
C VAL A 290 -22.63 -6.55 -1.21
N PHE A 291 -23.88 -6.92 -0.97
CA PHE A 291 -24.57 -6.81 0.33
C PHE A 291 -24.59 -8.11 1.14
N ARG A 292 -23.73 -9.08 0.81
CA ARG A 292 -23.70 -10.38 1.51
C ARG A 292 -23.57 -10.22 3.01
#